data_AF-A0A6A6FD70-F1
#
_entry.id   AF-A0A6A6FD70-F1
#
_cell.length_a   1.000
_cell.length_b   1.000
_cell.length_c   1.000
_cell.angle_alpha   90.00
_cell.angle_beta   90.00
_cell.angle_gamma   90.00
#
_symmetry.space_group_name_H-M   'P 1'
#
loop_
_entity.id
_entity.type
_entity.pdbx_description
1 polymer ?
#
loop_
_entity_poly.entity_id
_entity_poly.type
_entity_poly.pdbx_seq_one_letter_code
_entity_poly.pdbx_strand_id
1 'polypeptide(L)'
;MKQLQDLHFLATAVYTATTTSLRIRQDLSWDLNFAFHNTAVIGNGLQDFGDNLVDTGVARLPTSNSDMSAPPNQGSPEEHRKLFSAGRSVLRAVSASPIMQKAATPLLFHPDLHARNFFVPEHGPTVVADIIDWQGASVEPGSCPEDETCAKAFAACSACLVPKLSLPQQMDEHLFWPYRYWYRMWKDGIAAYRHEITETLEHWDNLRLQVDRPEVDPNVIYEDKKAYDLFVTAQTLKKDLAGLLECAIDGWVGAEVYSATKKAHDELFQGMLLAVLDDTDPDPAETVEDEDTMRAIWPFDLEV
;
A
#
# COMPACT_ATOMS: atom_id res chain seq x y z
N MET A 1 8.94 24.27 -25.43
CA MET A 1 10.11 23.38 -25.63
C MET A 1 10.65 22.77 -24.34
N LYS A 2 10.52 23.41 -23.16
CA LYS A 2 10.84 22.77 -21.86
C LYS A 2 9.78 21.74 -21.41
N GLN A 3 8.49 22.08 -21.51
CA GLN A 3 7.37 21.19 -21.15
C GLN A 3 7.29 19.87 -21.95
N LEU A 4 7.77 19.83 -23.19
CA LEU A 4 7.79 18.60 -24.01
C LEU A 4 8.96 17.66 -23.66
N GLN A 5 10.02 18.18 -23.04
CA GLN A 5 11.10 17.34 -22.51
C GLN A 5 10.70 16.69 -21.17
N ASP A 6 9.85 17.36 -20.39
CA ASP A 6 9.31 16.84 -19.14
C ASP A 6 8.29 15.70 -19.38
N LEU A 7 7.49 15.77 -20.45
CA LEU A 7 6.56 14.69 -20.89
C LEU A 7 7.30 13.43 -21.37
N HIS A 8 8.43 13.58 -22.07
CA HIS A 8 9.25 12.43 -22.49
C HIS A 8 9.98 11.77 -21.29
N PHE A 9 10.25 12.56 -20.24
CA PHE A 9 10.78 12.07 -18.97
C PHE A 9 9.73 11.28 -18.17
N LEU A 10 8.45 11.67 -18.24
CA LEU A 10 7.32 10.96 -17.63
C LEU A 10 7.06 9.60 -18.32
N ALA A 11 7.17 9.52 -19.64
CA ALA A 11 7.09 8.23 -20.36
C ALA A 11 8.24 7.26 -19.99
N THR A 12 9.41 7.80 -19.61
CA THR A 12 10.56 6.98 -19.18
C THR A 12 10.44 6.54 -17.71
N ALA A 13 9.63 7.22 -16.89
CA ALA A 13 9.44 6.87 -15.47
C ALA A 13 8.64 5.58 -15.26
N VAL A 14 7.89 5.13 -16.27
CA VAL A 14 7.09 3.89 -16.26
C VAL A 14 7.96 2.61 -16.27
N TYR A 15 9.28 2.71 -16.51
CA TYR A 15 10.13 1.54 -16.80
C TYR A 15 10.87 0.91 -15.59
N THR A 16 10.43 1.06 -14.34
CA THR A 16 11.13 0.43 -13.19
C THR A 16 10.22 -0.41 -12.29
N ALA A 17 9.64 -1.48 -12.84
CA ALA A 17 8.69 -2.37 -12.15
C ALA A 17 9.19 -3.03 -10.84
N THR A 18 10.51 -3.19 -10.65
CA THR A 18 11.06 -3.80 -9.41
C THR A 18 11.32 -2.80 -8.29
N THR A 19 11.67 -1.56 -8.61
CA THR A 19 11.90 -0.49 -7.62
C THR A 19 10.60 0.24 -7.27
N THR A 20 9.65 0.30 -8.20
CA THR A 20 8.35 0.97 -8.05
C THR A 20 7.41 0.19 -7.12
N SER A 21 7.39 -1.14 -7.19
CA SER A 21 6.62 -1.99 -6.26
C SER A 21 7.05 -1.79 -4.79
N LEU A 22 8.36 -1.69 -4.54
CA LEU A 22 8.91 -1.36 -3.22
C LEU A 22 8.56 0.07 -2.77
N ARG A 23 8.44 1.02 -3.71
CA ARG A 23 8.18 2.45 -3.43
C ARG A 23 6.70 2.78 -3.23
N ILE A 24 5.80 2.06 -3.90
CA ILE A 24 4.35 2.09 -3.65
C ILE A 24 4.05 1.55 -2.25
N ARG A 25 4.78 0.52 -1.81
CA ARG A 25 4.66 -0.06 -0.47
C ARG A 25 4.98 0.94 0.65
N GLN A 26 5.89 1.91 0.42
CA GLN A 26 6.29 2.93 1.42
C GLN A 26 5.16 3.89 1.80
N ASP A 27 4.39 4.37 0.84
CA ASP A 27 3.41 5.43 1.11
C ASP A 27 2.07 4.86 1.61
N LEU A 28 1.81 3.58 1.32
CA LEU A 28 0.66 2.84 1.84
C LEU A 28 0.81 2.46 3.32
N SER A 29 2.02 2.57 3.88
CA SER A 29 2.27 2.55 5.33
C SER A 29 1.51 3.67 6.05
N TRP A 30 1.42 4.86 5.45
CA TRP A 30 0.64 5.98 6.01
C TRP A 30 -0.87 5.72 5.95
N ASP A 31 -1.36 5.12 4.85
CA ASP A 31 -2.75 4.72 4.71
C ASP A 31 -3.12 3.53 5.62
N LEU A 32 -2.18 2.61 5.88
CA LEU A 32 -2.30 1.52 6.85
C LEU A 32 -2.55 2.11 8.24
N ASN A 33 -1.75 3.11 8.64
CA ASN A 33 -1.98 3.83 9.90
C ASN A 33 -3.41 4.38 9.96
N PHE A 34 -3.88 5.11 8.94
CA PHE A 34 -5.26 5.65 8.93
C PHE A 34 -6.36 4.57 9.03
N ALA A 35 -6.14 3.39 8.46
CA ALA A 35 -7.08 2.28 8.55
C ALA A 35 -7.11 1.63 9.93
N PHE A 36 -5.98 1.57 10.63
CA PHE A 36 -5.91 1.06 12.00
C PHE A 36 -6.49 2.05 13.02
N HIS A 37 -6.43 3.37 12.77
CA HIS A 37 -7.15 4.36 13.60
C HIS A 37 -8.65 4.12 13.68
N ASN A 38 -9.23 3.52 12.64
CA ASN A 38 -10.67 3.27 12.54
C ASN A 38 -11.07 1.82 12.83
N THR A 39 -10.12 0.97 13.23
CA THR A 39 -10.38 -0.44 13.52
C THR A 39 -9.95 -0.74 14.95
N ALA A 40 -10.91 -0.84 15.87
CA ALA A 40 -10.62 -1.34 17.22
C ALA A 40 -10.25 -2.82 17.13
N VAL A 41 -8.98 -3.14 16.96
CA VAL A 41 -8.51 -4.53 17.01
C VAL A 41 -8.50 -4.99 18.45
N ILE A 42 -9.54 -5.72 18.85
CA ILE A 42 -9.63 -6.41 20.13
C ILE A 42 -9.48 -7.90 19.83
N GLY A 43 -8.35 -8.50 20.23
CA GLY A 43 -8.05 -9.91 20.01
C GLY A 43 -6.92 -10.39 20.93
N ASN A 44 -6.91 -11.67 21.28
CA ASN A 44 -5.94 -12.26 22.20
C ASN A 44 -4.67 -12.79 21.49
N GLY A 45 -4.50 -12.52 20.19
CA GLY A 45 -3.33 -12.94 19.42
C GLY A 45 -3.39 -12.61 17.92
N LEU A 46 -2.34 -13.00 17.20
CA LEU A 46 -2.15 -12.70 15.77
C LEU A 46 -3.26 -13.28 14.87
N GLN A 47 -3.82 -14.42 15.26
CA GLN A 47 -4.93 -15.04 14.54
C GLN A 47 -6.21 -14.20 14.63
N ASP A 48 -6.57 -13.74 15.83
CA ASP A 48 -7.73 -12.86 16.03
C ASP A 48 -7.54 -11.53 15.31
N PHE A 49 -6.31 -11.01 15.30
CA PHE A 49 -5.93 -9.84 14.50
C PHE A 49 -6.25 -10.09 13.02
N GLY A 50 -5.70 -11.15 12.42
CA GLY A 50 -5.94 -11.51 11.02
C GLY A 50 -7.42 -11.74 10.69
N ASP A 51 -8.16 -12.43 11.57
CA ASP A 51 -9.60 -12.64 11.42
C ASP A 51 -10.37 -11.31 11.38
N ASN A 52 -10.03 -10.38 12.27
CA ASN A 52 -10.62 -9.04 12.34
C ASN A 52 -10.30 -8.18 11.10
N LEU A 53 -9.09 -8.30 10.54
CA LEU A 53 -8.76 -7.65 9.26
C LEU A 53 -9.73 -8.12 8.17
N VAL A 54 -9.91 -9.43 8.05
CA VAL A 54 -10.82 -10.00 7.05
C VAL A 54 -12.26 -9.60 7.31
N ASP A 55 -12.75 -9.66 8.56
CA ASP A 55 -14.12 -9.28 8.90
C ASP A 55 -14.40 -7.81 8.59
N THR A 56 -13.43 -6.94 8.88
CA THR A 56 -13.54 -5.50 8.57
C THR A 56 -13.49 -5.25 7.06
N GLY A 57 -12.66 -5.98 6.32
CA GLY A 57 -12.63 -5.92 4.86
C GLY A 57 -13.96 -6.35 4.22
N VAL A 58 -14.55 -7.46 4.69
CA VAL A 58 -15.86 -7.94 4.25
C VAL A 58 -16.98 -6.94 4.57
N ALA A 59 -16.95 -6.31 5.75
CA ALA A 59 -17.93 -5.32 6.15
C ALA A 59 -17.91 -4.03 5.30
N ARG A 60 -16.79 -3.75 4.61
CA ARG A 60 -16.64 -2.60 3.70
C ARG A 60 -17.14 -2.87 2.29
N LEU A 61 -17.47 -4.11 1.95
CA LEU A 61 -17.99 -4.44 0.63
C LEU A 61 -19.39 -3.85 0.45
N PRO A 62 -19.72 -3.33 -0.75
CA PRO A 62 -21.03 -2.77 -0.99
C PRO A 62 -22.09 -3.89 -1.00
N THR A 63 -23.29 -3.54 -0.56
CA THR A 63 -24.46 -4.44 -0.56
C THR A 63 -25.15 -4.55 -1.92
N SER A 64 -24.90 -3.60 -2.82
CA SER A 64 -25.38 -3.58 -4.21
C SER A 64 -24.25 -3.21 -5.15
N ASN A 65 -24.29 -3.68 -6.39
CA ASN A 65 -23.41 -3.16 -7.44
C ASN A 65 -23.77 -1.68 -7.65
N SER A 66 -22.99 -0.76 -7.10
CA SER A 66 -23.15 0.66 -7.39
C SER A 66 -22.59 0.95 -8.77
N ASP A 67 -23.35 1.69 -9.60
CA ASP A 67 -23.01 2.16 -10.95
C ASP A 67 -21.84 3.19 -10.97
N MET A 68 -20.98 3.19 -9.97
CA MET A 68 -19.74 3.98 -10.01
C MET A 68 -18.84 3.38 -11.09
N SER A 69 -18.22 4.23 -11.90
CA SER A 69 -17.12 3.86 -12.81
C SER A 69 -16.05 3.15 -11.98
N ALA A 70 -16.13 1.83 -11.94
CA ALA A 70 -15.20 0.99 -11.22
C ALA A 70 -13.94 0.86 -12.08
N PRO A 71 -12.74 0.89 -11.47
CA PRO A 71 -11.53 0.56 -12.20
C PRO A 71 -11.69 -0.77 -12.95
N PRO A 72 -11.05 -0.96 -14.12
CA PRO A 72 -11.19 -2.18 -14.92
C PRO A 72 -10.98 -3.48 -14.12
N ASN A 73 -10.17 -3.40 -13.06
CA ASN A 73 -9.78 -4.53 -12.20
C ASN A 73 -10.36 -4.48 -10.78
N GLN A 74 -11.47 -3.77 -10.60
CA GLN A 74 -12.13 -3.68 -9.31
C GLN A 74 -12.51 -5.06 -8.75
N GLY A 75 -13.05 -5.93 -9.62
CA GLY A 75 -13.66 -7.20 -9.21
C GLY A 75 -15.05 -7.01 -8.59
N SER A 76 -15.84 -8.08 -8.58
CA SER A 76 -17.19 -8.11 -7.99
C SER A 76 -17.15 -8.32 -6.48
N PRO A 77 -18.16 -7.85 -5.72
CA PRO A 77 -18.23 -8.10 -4.28
C PRO A 77 -18.11 -9.60 -3.90
N GLU A 78 -18.55 -10.50 -4.79
CA GLU A 78 -18.43 -11.94 -4.57
C GLU A 78 -17.00 -12.46 -4.76
N GLU A 79 -16.26 -11.94 -5.73
CA GLU A 79 -14.83 -12.25 -5.88
C GLU A 79 -14.03 -11.77 -4.69
N HIS A 80 -14.35 -10.58 -4.16
CA HIS A 80 -13.73 -10.07 -2.93
C HIS A 80 -14.02 -10.99 -1.75
N ARG A 81 -15.27 -11.45 -1.55
CA ARG A 81 -15.60 -12.39 -0.46
C ARG A 81 -14.82 -13.69 -0.57
N LYS A 82 -14.69 -14.25 -1.77
CA LYS A 82 -13.90 -15.46 -2.00
C LYS A 82 -12.42 -15.23 -1.69
N LEU A 83 -11.86 -14.11 -2.14
CA LEU A 83 -10.46 -13.77 -1.86
C LEU A 83 -10.22 -13.47 -0.38
N PHE A 84 -11.14 -12.81 0.31
CA PHE A 84 -11.09 -12.63 1.77
C PHE A 84 -11.12 -13.97 2.51
N SER A 85 -11.94 -14.93 2.05
CA SER A 85 -11.97 -16.27 2.62
C SER A 85 -10.65 -17.02 2.39
N ALA A 86 -10.05 -16.91 1.20
CA ALA A 86 -8.73 -17.45 0.90
C ALA A 86 -7.64 -16.81 1.79
N GLY A 87 -7.64 -15.48 1.87
CA GLY A 87 -6.75 -14.69 2.70
C GLY A 87 -6.86 -15.06 4.18
N ARG A 88 -8.06 -15.32 4.69
CA ARG A 88 -8.27 -15.81 6.07
C ARG A 88 -7.55 -17.13 6.33
N SER A 89 -7.64 -18.09 5.40
CA SER A 89 -6.94 -19.38 5.53
C SER A 89 -5.42 -19.19 5.58
N VAL A 90 -4.88 -18.31 4.71
CA VAL A 90 -3.46 -17.96 4.69
C VAL A 90 -3.04 -17.27 5.99
N LEU A 91 -3.77 -16.23 6.41
CA LEU A 91 -3.51 -15.50 7.66
C LEU A 91 -3.49 -16.42 8.88
N ARG A 92 -4.46 -17.35 8.98
CA ARG A 92 -4.51 -18.33 10.07
C ARG A 92 -3.32 -19.28 10.06
N ALA A 93 -2.95 -19.80 8.90
CA ALA A 93 -1.80 -20.70 8.77
C ALA A 93 -0.49 -19.98 9.12
N VAL A 94 -0.28 -18.76 8.60
CA VAL A 94 0.88 -17.92 8.94
C VAL A 94 0.88 -17.59 10.44
N SER A 95 -0.27 -17.22 11.02
CA SER A 95 -0.41 -16.91 12.45
C SER A 95 -0.11 -18.10 13.37
N ALA A 96 -0.41 -19.32 12.92
CA ALA A 96 -0.14 -20.53 13.67
C ALA A 96 1.35 -20.90 13.72
N SER A 97 2.18 -20.28 12.88
CA SER A 97 3.60 -20.58 12.80
C SER A 97 4.37 -20.16 14.07
N PRO A 98 5.26 -21.01 14.60
CA PRO A 98 6.10 -20.67 15.74
C PRO A 98 6.99 -19.43 15.51
N ILE A 99 7.48 -19.21 14.27
CA ILE A 99 8.31 -18.04 13.97
C ILE A 99 7.48 -16.76 14.03
N MET A 100 6.24 -16.81 13.55
CA MET A 100 5.31 -15.68 13.61
C MET A 100 4.87 -15.40 15.04
N GLN A 101 4.55 -16.43 15.84
CA GLN A 101 4.21 -16.24 17.25
C GLN A 101 5.35 -15.60 18.05
N LYS A 102 6.60 -15.97 17.75
CA LYS A 102 7.79 -15.35 18.37
C LYS A 102 7.98 -13.90 17.94
N ALA A 103 7.64 -13.58 16.69
CA ALA A 103 7.76 -12.25 16.10
C ALA A 103 6.59 -11.31 16.47
N ALA A 104 5.42 -11.86 16.81
CA ALA A 104 4.19 -11.15 17.12
C ALA A 104 4.17 -10.53 18.53
N THR A 105 5.31 -9.98 18.98
CA THR A 105 5.34 -9.21 20.22
C THR A 105 4.65 -7.87 19.96
N PRO A 106 3.52 -7.55 20.62
CA PRO A 106 2.84 -6.28 20.40
C PRO A 106 3.76 -5.13 20.76
N LEU A 107 3.96 -4.21 19.81
CA LEU A 107 4.73 -3.00 20.01
C LEU A 107 3.84 -1.80 19.70
N LEU A 108 3.79 -0.85 20.64
CA LEU A 108 3.22 0.46 20.34
C LEU A 108 4.18 1.19 19.39
N PHE A 109 3.75 1.39 18.16
CA PHE A 109 4.48 2.03 17.09
C PHE A 109 4.00 3.47 16.91
N HIS A 110 4.95 4.40 16.83
CA HIS A 110 4.70 5.80 16.50
C HIS A 110 5.06 6.01 15.03
N PRO A 111 4.08 6.14 14.11
CA PRO A 111 4.38 6.13 12.67
C PRO A 111 5.12 7.37 12.19
N ASP A 112 4.95 8.51 12.86
CA ASP A 112 5.61 9.76 12.50
C ASP A 112 6.73 10.13 13.49
N LEU A 113 7.59 9.16 13.84
CA LEU A 113 8.63 9.40 14.84
C LEU A 113 9.84 10.16 14.26
N HIS A 114 9.62 11.40 13.82
CA HIS A 114 10.65 12.28 13.28
C HIS A 114 11.08 13.38 14.28
N ALA A 115 12.22 14.02 14.04
CA ALA A 115 12.84 15.00 14.94
C ALA A 115 11.89 16.11 15.44
N ARG A 116 10.90 16.53 14.63
CA ARG A 116 9.94 17.59 15.00
C ARG A 116 8.92 17.14 16.06
N ASN A 117 8.81 15.85 16.32
CA ASN A 117 7.90 15.27 17.30
C ASN A 117 8.59 14.97 18.65
N PHE A 118 9.87 15.35 18.79
CA PHE A 118 10.61 15.27 20.05
C PHE A 118 10.72 16.65 20.70
N PHE A 119 10.34 16.74 21.98
CA PHE A 119 10.71 17.88 22.82
C PHE A 119 12.00 17.59 23.55
N VAL A 120 12.94 18.54 23.49
CA VAL A 120 14.21 18.47 24.22
C VAL A 120 14.35 19.68 25.15
N PRO A 121 14.85 19.52 26.38
CA PRO A 121 15.13 20.63 27.27
C PRO A 121 16.24 21.53 26.70
N GLU A 122 16.11 22.84 26.91
CA GLU A 122 17.10 23.84 26.48
C GLU A 122 18.52 23.55 27.02
N HIS A 123 18.60 23.01 28.24
CA HIS A 123 19.88 22.70 28.92
C HIS A 123 20.23 21.20 28.92
N GLY A 124 19.66 20.42 28.02
CA GLY A 124 19.94 18.98 27.90
C GLY A 124 19.48 18.40 26.57
N PRO A 125 20.06 18.83 25.42
CA PRO A 125 19.56 18.47 24.08
C PRO A 125 19.70 16.97 23.75
N THR A 126 20.40 16.20 24.58
CA THR A 126 20.51 14.74 24.46
C THR A 126 19.42 13.99 25.22
N VAL A 127 18.55 14.69 25.96
CA VAL A 127 17.44 14.12 26.72
C VAL A 127 16.15 14.41 25.97
N VAL A 128 15.42 13.36 25.58
CA VAL A 128 14.05 13.49 25.11
C VAL A 128 13.17 13.75 26.33
N ALA A 129 12.60 14.95 26.43
CA ALA A 129 11.69 15.33 27.49
C ALA A 129 10.27 14.83 27.24
N ASP A 130 9.82 14.89 25.98
CA ASP A 130 8.49 14.45 25.59
C ASP A 130 8.44 14.03 24.12
N ILE A 131 7.46 13.21 23.76
CA ILE A 131 7.14 12.79 22.39
C ILE A 131 5.68 13.13 22.15
N ILE A 132 5.38 13.86 21.08
CA ILE A 132 4.02 14.24 20.67
C ILE A 132 3.62 13.56 19.38
N ASP A 133 2.41 13.85 18.89
CA ASP A 133 1.87 13.33 17.63
C ASP A 133 1.46 11.83 17.68
N TRP A 134 1.12 11.36 18.88
CA TRP A 134 0.67 9.97 19.12
C TRP A 134 -0.71 9.65 18.54
N GLN A 135 -1.44 10.60 17.95
CA GLN A 135 -2.75 10.32 17.33
C GLN A 135 -2.64 9.42 16.10
N GLY A 136 -1.41 9.09 15.66
CA GLY A 136 -1.07 8.08 14.67
C GLY A 136 -0.74 6.68 15.24
N ALA A 137 -0.63 6.53 16.55
CA ALA A 137 0.01 5.36 17.13
C ALA A 137 -0.85 4.09 17.06
N SER A 138 -0.21 2.96 16.73
CA SER A 138 -0.84 1.65 16.56
C SER A 138 -0.08 0.57 17.31
N VAL A 139 -0.75 -0.52 17.71
CA VAL A 139 -0.11 -1.69 18.30
C VAL A 139 0.02 -2.77 17.22
N GLU A 140 1.23 -2.93 16.69
CA GLU A 140 1.46 -3.77 15.49
C GLU A 140 2.63 -4.74 15.68
N PRO A 141 2.65 -5.87 14.95
CA PRO A 141 3.88 -6.62 14.72
C PRO A 141 4.87 -5.72 13.98
N GLY A 142 6.09 -5.57 14.48
CA GLY A 142 7.05 -4.62 13.93
C GLY A 142 7.34 -4.83 12.44
N SER A 143 7.24 -3.77 11.63
CA SER A 143 7.61 -3.76 10.21
C SER A 143 8.90 -2.95 9.95
N CYS A 144 9.53 -3.16 8.79
CA CYS A 144 10.79 -2.51 8.40
C CYS A 144 10.58 -1.11 7.80
N PRO A 145 11.49 -0.14 8.04
CA PRO A 145 11.65 1.02 7.18
C PRO A 145 12.45 0.70 5.90
N GLU A 146 12.23 1.46 4.83
CA GLU A 146 12.34 0.96 3.45
C GLU A 146 13.42 1.63 2.57
N ASP A 147 14.19 2.61 3.06
CA ASP A 147 15.36 3.13 2.34
C ASP A 147 16.56 2.19 2.56
N GLU A 148 17.21 1.65 1.53
CA GLU A 148 18.23 0.59 1.69
C GLU A 148 19.43 0.99 2.58
N THR A 149 19.79 2.27 2.62
CA THR A 149 20.91 2.77 3.43
C THR A 149 20.47 3.09 4.84
N CYS A 150 19.33 3.77 5.00
CA CYS A 150 18.74 4.01 6.31
C CYS A 150 18.23 2.73 6.95
N ALA A 151 17.76 1.75 6.19
CA ALA A 151 17.29 0.45 6.66
C ALA A 151 18.44 -0.39 7.20
N LYS A 152 19.62 -0.39 6.55
CA LYS A 152 20.81 -1.08 7.07
C LYS A 152 21.31 -0.44 8.38
N ALA A 153 21.37 0.90 8.43
CA ALA A 153 21.76 1.62 9.64
C ALA A 153 20.72 1.46 10.77
N PHE A 154 19.44 1.61 10.43
CA PHE A 154 18.32 1.43 11.35
C PHE A 154 18.22 -0.01 11.84
N ALA A 155 18.41 -1.03 11.00
CA ALA A 155 18.43 -2.44 11.39
C ALA A 155 19.61 -2.76 12.33
N ALA A 156 20.79 -2.18 12.08
CA ALA A 156 21.93 -2.33 12.97
C ALA A 156 21.68 -1.65 14.33
N CYS A 157 21.10 -0.43 14.32
CA CYS A 157 20.75 0.29 15.53
C CYS A 157 19.59 -0.35 16.29
N SER A 158 18.54 -0.83 15.61
CA SER A 158 17.36 -1.47 16.19
C SER A 158 17.72 -2.83 16.80
N ALA A 159 18.62 -3.59 16.18
CA ALA A 159 19.13 -4.84 16.76
C ALA A 159 19.76 -4.63 18.15
N CYS A 160 20.39 -3.48 18.40
CA CYS A 160 20.96 -3.15 19.69
C CYS A 160 19.98 -2.43 20.63
N LEU A 161 19.18 -1.49 20.11
CA LEU A 161 18.38 -0.56 20.91
C LEU A 161 16.94 -1.04 21.14
N VAL A 162 16.39 -1.80 20.19
CA VAL A 162 15.01 -2.30 20.20
C VAL A 162 15.00 -3.76 19.70
N PRO A 163 15.61 -4.70 20.45
CA PRO A 163 15.74 -6.10 20.02
C PRO A 163 14.41 -6.83 19.78
N LYS A 164 13.28 -6.24 20.20
CA LYS A 164 11.93 -6.72 19.88
C LYS A 164 11.54 -6.48 18.42
N LEU A 165 12.05 -5.41 17.80
CA LEU A 165 11.82 -5.09 16.38
C LEU A 165 12.73 -5.88 15.45
N SER A 166 13.92 -6.29 15.92
CA SER A 166 14.93 -6.86 15.03
C SER A 166 14.56 -8.22 14.46
N LEU A 167 13.73 -9.01 15.16
CA LEU A 167 13.31 -10.33 14.67
C LEU A 167 12.35 -10.20 13.47
N PRO A 168 11.20 -9.50 13.57
CA PRO A 168 10.35 -9.24 12.42
C PRO A 168 11.10 -8.60 11.23
N GLN A 169 12.07 -7.74 11.49
CA GLN A 169 12.84 -7.05 10.45
C GLN A 169 13.78 -7.96 9.64
N GLN A 170 14.18 -9.10 10.21
CA GLN A 170 15.04 -10.10 9.55
C GLN A 170 14.23 -11.21 8.88
N MET A 171 12.92 -11.20 9.07
CA MET A 171 12.02 -12.19 8.49
C MET A 171 11.74 -11.83 7.04
N ASP A 172 11.45 -12.88 6.26
CA ASP A 172 11.05 -12.74 4.88
C ASP A 172 9.77 -11.88 4.79
N GLU A 173 9.76 -10.90 3.87
CA GLU A 173 8.66 -9.96 3.80
C GLU A 173 7.33 -10.63 3.40
N HIS A 174 7.37 -11.72 2.64
CA HIS A 174 6.18 -12.45 2.18
C HIS A 174 5.37 -13.05 3.35
N LEU A 175 5.93 -13.09 4.57
CA LEU A 175 5.22 -13.44 5.81
C LEU A 175 4.19 -12.38 6.23
N PHE A 176 4.44 -11.12 5.88
CA PHE A 176 3.61 -9.98 6.29
C PHE A 176 2.62 -9.56 5.21
N TRP A 177 2.85 -9.95 3.95
CA TRP A 177 2.01 -9.63 2.79
C TRP A 177 0.52 -9.96 2.98
N PRO A 178 0.11 -11.10 3.58
CA PRO A 178 -1.31 -11.40 3.81
C PRO A 178 -2.02 -10.44 4.77
N TYR A 179 -1.25 -9.73 5.61
CA TYR A 179 -1.76 -8.72 6.54
C TYR A 179 -1.87 -7.33 5.89
N ARG A 180 -1.37 -7.15 4.66
CA ARG A 180 -1.42 -5.90 3.92
C ARG A 180 -2.69 -5.81 3.08
N TYR A 181 -3.03 -4.59 2.64
CA TYR A 181 -4.06 -4.27 1.64
C TYR A 181 -5.53 -4.69 1.88
N TRP A 182 -5.85 -5.52 2.87
CA TRP A 182 -7.22 -5.96 3.16
C TRP A 182 -8.22 -4.80 3.30
N TYR A 183 -7.79 -3.66 3.88
CA TYR A 183 -8.66 -2.53 4.21
C TYR A 183 -8.95 -1.61 3.01
N ARG A 184 -8.14 -1.70 1.96
CA ARG A 184 -8.29 -0.93 0.71
C ARG A 184 -8.68 -1.78 -0.48
N MET A 185 -8.81 -3.09 -0.33
CA MET A 185 -9.14 -3.98 -1.44
C MET A 185 -10.37 -3.48 -2.21
N TRP A 186 -11.42 -3.03 -1.53
CA TRP A 186 -12.56 -2.42 -2.22
C TRP A 186 -12.27 -1.04 -2.82
N LYS A 187 -11.37 -0.24 -2.27
CA LYS A 187 -11.08 1.10 -2.81
C LYS A 187 -10.15 1.04 -4.03
N ASP A 188 -9.13 0.18 -3.97
CA ASP A 188 -8.04 0.14 -4.95
C ASP A 188 -8.17 -1.05 -5.93
N GLY A 189 -9.14 -1.93 -5.71
CA GLY A 189 -9.39 -3.12 -6.51
C GLY A 189 -8.77 -4.40 -5.93
N ILE A 190 -9.20 -5.53 -6.50
CA ILE A 190 -8.86 -6.87 -5.98
C ILE A 190 -7.42 -7.30 -6.30
N ALA A 191 -6.79 -6.67 -7.30
CA ALA A 191 -5.51 -7.10 -7.86
C ALA A 191 -4.36 -7.12 -6.84
N ALA A 192 -4.24 -6.05 -6.03
CA ALA A 192 -3.15 -5.92 -5.07
C ALA A 192 -3.16 -7.03 -4.01
N TYR A 193 -4.29 -7.25 -3.35
CA TYR A 193 -4.38 -8.30 -2.33
C TYR A 193 -4.27 -9.70 -2.94
N ARG A 194 -4.75 -9.89 -4.18
CA ARG A 194 -4.59 -11.16 -4.88
C ARG A 194 -3.11 -11.48 -5.11
N HIS A 195 -2.35 -10.53 -5.65
CA HIS A 195 -0.91 -10.65 -5.82
C HIS A 195 -0.21 -10.99 -4.49
N GLU A 196 -0.53 -10.26 -3.42
CA GLU A 196 0.10 -10.48 -2.11
C GLU A 196 -0.16 -11.90 -1.56
N ILE A 197 -1.38 -12.43 -1.73
CA ILE A 197 -1.72 -13.81 -1.33
C ILE A 197 -1.03 -14.85 -2.22
N THR A 198 -1.00 -14.62 -3.54
CA THR A 198 -0.36 -15.53 -4.51
C THR A 198 1.12 -15.67 -4.21
N GLU A 199 1.82 -14.55 -4.05
CA GLU A 199 3.24 -14.52 -3.78
C GLU A 199 3.58 -15.17 -2.44
N THR A 200 2.80 -14.95 -1.37
CA THR A 200 2.97 -15.68 -0.12
C THR A 200 2.85 -17.20 -0.31
N LEU A 201 1.88 -17.64 -1.10
CA LEU A 201 1.64 -19.06 -1.36
C LEU A 201 2.70 -19.69 -2.26
N GLU A 202 3.22 -18.95 -3.24
CA GLU A 202 4.32 -19.40 -4.10
C GLU A 202 5.63 -19.53 -3.34
N HIS A 203 5.88 -18.63 -2.39
CA HIS A 203 7.09 -18.64 -1.55
C HIS A 203 6.96 -19.52 -0.30
N TRP A 204 5.83 -20.21 -0.09
CA TRP A 204 5.49 -20.89 1.17
C TRP A 204 6.60 -21.79 1.72
N ASP A 205 7.22 -22.61 0.87
CA ASP A 205 8.28 -23.55 1.26
C ASP A 205 9.56 -22.82 1.72
N ASN A 206 9.81 -21.62 1.20
CA ASN A 206 10.95 -20.78 1.58
C ASN A 206 10.72 -20.05 2.91
N LEU A 207 9.45 -19.84 3.30
CA LEU A 207 9.07 -19.12 4.52
C LEU A 207 9.34 -19.89 5.82
N ARG A 208 9.64 -21.19 5.75
CA ARG A 208 9.99 -22.05 6.90
C ARG A 208 8.97 -21.97 8.05
N LEU A 209 7.70 -21.88 7.71
CA LEU A 209 6.59 -21.67 8.65
C LEU A 209 6.33 -22.85 9.59
N GLN A 210 6.82 -24.06 9.28
CA GLN A 210 6.56 -25.28 10.07
C GLN A 210 5.06 -25.56 10.26
N VAL A 211 4.24 -25.11 9.31
CA VAL A 211 2.81 -25.37 9.21
C VAL A 211 2.49 -25.72 7.76
N ASP A 212 1.44 -26.51 7.58
CA ASP A 212 1.02 -26.93 6.24
C ASP A 212 0.50 -25.73 5.43
N ARG A 213 0.79 -25.75 4.12
CA ARG A 213 0.23 -24.78 3.18
C ARG A 213 -1.28 -24.93 3.14
N PRO A 214 -2.06 -23.86 3.34
CA PRO A 214 -3.51 -23.96 3.26
C PRO A 214 -3.95 -24.28 1.83
N GLU A 215 -4.96 -25.12 1.71
CA GLU A 215 -5.63 -25.37 0.42
C GLU A 215 -6.52 -24.17 0.06
N VAL A 216 -6.24 -23.57 -1.08
CA VAL A 216 -6.96 -22.42 -1.63
C VAL A 216 -7.28 -22.70 -3.09
N ASP A 217 -8.48 -22.31 -3.54
CA ASP A 217 -8.87 -22.45 -4.95
C ASP A 217 -7.93 -21.61 -5.84
N PRO A 218 -7.18 -22.23 -6.77
CA PRO A 218 -6.27 -21.53 -7.66
C PRO A 218 -6.94 -20.43 -8.48
N ASN A 219 -8.24 -20.55 -8.80
CA ASN A 219 -8.96 -19.54 -9.57
C ASN A 219 -9.24 -18.27 -8.75
N VAL A 220 -9.32 -18.38 -7.42
CA VAL A 220 -9.54 -17.24 -6.52
C VAL A 220 -8.28 -16.40 -6.39
N ILE A 221 -7.14 -17.06 -6.35
CA ILE A 221 -5.81 -16.44 -6.24
C ILE A 221 -5.11 -16.28 -7.59
N TYR A 222 -5.75 -16.64 -8.70
CA TYR A 222 -5.14 -16.51 -10.02
C TYR A 222 -4.78 -15.05 -10.30
N GLU A 223 -3.50 -14.76 -10.37
CA GLU A 223 -3.03 -13.41 -10.63
C GLU A 223 -3.21 -13.05 -12.10
N ASP A 224 -4.07 -12.05 -12.34
CA ASP A 224 -4.08 -11.34 -13.60
C ASP A 224 -2.95 -10.31 -13.56
N LYS A 225 -1.84 -10.65 -14.21
CA LYS A 225 -0.65 -9.79 -14.28
C LYS A 225 -0.96 -8.42 -14.86
N LYS A 226 -1.81 -8.33 -15.89
CA LYS A 226 -2.21 -7.04 -16.48
C LYS A 226 -2.99 -6.22 -15.45
N ALA A 227 -3.83 -6.88 -14.66
CA ALA A 227 -4.59 -6.23 -13.61
C ALA A 227 -3.72 -5.66 -12.48
N TYR A 228 -2.71 -6.43 -12.06
CA TYR A 228 -1.75 -5.98 -11.05
C TYR A 228 -0.85 -4.86 -11.58
N ASP A 229 -0.36 -4.99 -12.82
CA ASP A 229 0.47 -3.96 -13.45
C ASP A 229 -0.33 -2.64 -13.61
N LEU A 230 -1.62 -2.69 -13.95
CA LEU A 230 -2.48 -1.49 -13.97
C LEU A 230 -2.66 -0.87 -12.58
N PHE A 231 -2.82 -1.69 -11.54
CA PHE A 231 -2.88 -1.21 -10.16
C PHE A 231 -1.59 -0.48 -9.76
N VAL A 232 -0.43 -1.04 -10.09
CA VAL A 232 0.89 -0.43 -9.87
C VAL A 232 0.99 0.90 -10.61
N THR A 233 0.57 0.95 -11.88
CA THR A 233 0.51 2.19 -12.67
C THR A 233 -0.37 3.25 -12.00
N ALA A 234 -1.58 2.88 -11.54
CA ALA A 234 -2.50 3.80 -10.87
C ALA A 234 -1.92 4.40 -9.58
N GLN A 235 -1.26 3.59 -8.74
CA GLN A 235 -0.61 4.10 -7.52
C GLN A 235 0.58 5.00 -7.82
N THR A 236 1.36 4.66 -8.85
CA THR A 236 2.51 5.47 -9.30
C THR A 236 2.04 6.82 -9.82
N LEU A 237 1.04 6.81 -10.71
CA LEU A 237 0.42 8.02 -11.26
C LEU A 237 -0.08 8.94 -10.13
N LYS A 238 -0.78 8.38 -9.15
CA LYS A 238 -1.27 9.12 -7.99
C LYS A 238 -0.17 9.84 -7.22
N LYS A 239 0.93 9.13 -6.96
CA LYS A 239 2.09 9.71 -6.26
C LYS A 239 2.73 10.82 -7.07
N ASP A 240 2.99 10.57 -8.35
CA ASP A 240 3.67 11.52 -9.22
C ASP A 240 2.85 12.79 -9.39
N LEU A 241 1.53 12.66 -9.60
CA LEU A 241 0.64 13.82 -9.69
C LEU A 241 0.55 14.59 -8.37
N ALA A 242 0.50 13.91 -7.22
CA ALA A 242 0.51 14.59 -5.92
C ALA A 242 1.78 15.43 -5.74
N GLY A 243 2.93 14.90 -6.14
CA GLY A 243 4.21 15.63 -6.14
C GLY A 243 4.22 16.81 -7.10
N LEU A 244 3.73 16.63 -8.33
CA LEU A 244 3.67 17.68 -9.37
C LEU A 244 2.70 18.82 -9.02
N LEU A 245 1.60 18.49 -8.35
CA LEU A 245 0.57 19.43 -7.93
C LEU A 245 0.84 20.06 -6.56
N GLU A 246 1.91 19.61 -5.88
CA GLU A 246 2.23 19.98 -4.50
C GLU A 246 1.03 19.81 -3.56
N CYS A 247 0.26 18.74 -3.74
CA CYS A 247 -0.91 18.41 -2.93
C CYS A 247 -0.69 17.13 -2.12
N ALA A 248 -1.58 16.90 -1.14
CA ALA A 248 -1.61 15.64 -0.43
C ALA A 248 -2.05 14.49 -1.36
N ILE A 249 -1.64 13.26 -1.05
CA ILE A 249 -1.96 12.07 -1.85
C ILE A 249 -3.48 11.83 -1.96
N ASP A 250 -4.26 12.31 -1.00
CA ASP A 250 -5.72 12.27 -1.03
C ASP A 250 -6.37 13.46 -1.77
N GLY A 251 -5.56 14.29 -2.43
CA GLY A 251 -6.00 15.41 -3.26
C GLY A 251 -6.28 16.70 -2.51
N TRP A 252 -6.09 16.73 -1.18
CA TRP A 252 -6.31 17.95 -0.41
C TRP A 252 -5.25 19.01 -0.71
N VAL A 253 -5.73 20.23 -0.85
CA VAL A 253 -4.92 21.41 -1.15
C VAL A 253 -5.46 22.61 -0.37
N GLY A 254 -4.57 23.54 0.00
CA GLY A 254 -4.95 24.79 0.67
C GLY A 254 -5.87 25.65 -0.21
N ALA A 255 -6.83 26.34 0.43
CA ALA A 255 -7.82 27.15 -0.28
C ALA A 255 -7.17 28.31 -1.07
N GLU A 256 -6.03 28.80 -0.59
CA GLU A 256 -5.21 29.86 -1.19
C GLU A 256 -4.57 29.48 -2.53
N VAL A 257 -4.26 28.20 -2.74
CA VAL A 257 -3.61 27.69 -3.95
C VAL A 257 -4.55 26.86 -4.82
N TYR A 258 -5.74 26.51 -4.33
CA TYR A 258 -6.72 25.65 -5.00
C TYR A 258 -6.96 26.00 -6.47
N SER A 259 -7.19 27.27 -6.80
CA SER A 259 -7.48 27.67 -8.20
C SER A 259 -6.29 27.43 -9.14
N ALA A 260 -5.06 27.60 -8.66
CA ALA A 260 -3.87 27.36 -9.46
C ALA A 260 -3.61 25.86 -9.61
N THR A 261 -3.72 25.10 -8.52
CA THR A 261 -3.58 23.63 -8.52
C THR A 261 -4.62 22.96 -9.40
N LYS A 262 -5.88 23.42 -9.34
CA LYS A 262 -6.96 22.90 -10.20
C LYS A 262 -6.64 23.11 -11.70
N LYS A 263 -6.18 24.30 -12.07
CA LYS A 263 -5.78 24.57 -13.46
C LYS A 263 -4.63 23.66 -13.91
N ALA A 264 -3.63 23.46 -13.05
CA ALA A 264 -2.50 22.57 -13.34
C ALA A 264 -2.95 21.11 -13.45
N HIS A 265 -3.87 20.67 -12.60
CA HIS A 265 -4.50 19.36 -12.66
C HIS A 265 -5.20 19.12 -13.99
N ASP A 266 -6.03 20.06 -14.46
CA ASP A 266 -6.75 19.94 -15.72
C ASP A 266 -5.78 19.90 -16.91
N GLU A 267 -4.72 20.72 -16.88
CA GLU A 267 -3.66 20.71 -17.91
C GLU A 267 -2.90 19.38 -17.95
N LEU A 268 -2.58 18.79 -16.80
CA LEU A 268 -1.90 17.49 -16.71
C LEU A 268 -2.79 16.37 -17.24
N PHE A 269 -4.08 16.35 -16.88
CA PHE A 269 -5.02 15.36 -17.40
C PHE A 269 -5.12 15.43 -18.93
N GLN A 270 -5.34 16.62 -19.48
CA GLN A 270 -5.46 16.80 -20.93
C GLN A 270 -4.14 16.45 -21.66
N GLY A 271 -3.00 16.85 -21.10
CA GLY A 271 -1.69 16.53 -21.67
C GLY A 271 -1.42 15.02 -21.72
N MET A 272 -1.78 14.30 -20.66
CA MET A 272 -1.60 12.86 -20.59
C MET A 272 -2.61 12.10 -21.46
N LEU A 273 -3.87 12.56 -21.50
CA LEU A 273 -4.88 12.01 -22.40
C LEU A 273 -4.46 12.14 -23.87
N LEU A 274 -3.94 13.29 -24.28
CA LEU A 274 -3.42 13.48 -25.64
C LEU A 274 -2.24 12.55 -25.92
N ALA A 275 -1.33 12.36 -24.96
CA ALA A 275 -0.18 11.46 -25.12
C ALA A 275 -0.61 10.01 -25.35
N VAL A 276 -1.63 9.53 -24.61
CA VAL A 276 -2.19 8.17 -24.79
C VAL A 276 -2.88 8.04 -26.15
N LEU A 277 -3.66 9.04 -26.57
CA LEU A 277 -4.42 8.97 -27.83
C LEU A 277 -3.57 9.17 -29.09
N ASP A 278 -2.46 9.91 -28.98
CA ASP A 278 -1.53 10.15 -30.09
C ASP A 278 -0.50 9.04 -30.27
N ASP A 279 -0.44 8.04 -29.37
CA ASP A 279 0.47 6.91 -29.52
C ASP A 279 -0.02 5.95 -30.61
N THR A 280 0.73 5.88 -31.71
CA THR A 280 0.41 5.05 -32.87
C THR A 280 1.08 3.67 -32.84
N ASP A 281 2.01 3.43 -31.91
CA ASP A 281 2.73 2.16 -31.76
C ASP A 281 3.00 1.86 -30.27
N PRO A 282 1.93 1.65 -29.48
CA PRO A 282 2.04 1.45 -28.04
C PRO A 282 2.84 0.18 -27.72
N ASP A 283 3.64 0.22 -26.67
CA ASP A 283 4.37 -0.94 -26.19
C ASP A 283 3.35 -2.02 -25.75
N PRO A 284 3.48 -3.30 -26.16
CA PRO A 284 2.63 -4.37 -25.65
C PRO A 284 2.60 -4.53 -24.12
N ALA A 285 3.58 -3.96 -23.40
CA ALA A 285 3.63 -3.89 -21.95
C ALA A 285 2.93 -2.66 -21.33
N GLU A 286 2.42 -1.74 -22.16
CA GLU A 286 1.71 -0.55 -21.70
C GLU A 286 0.36 -0.93 -21.05
N THR A 287 0.04 -0.23 -19.97
CA THR A 287 -1.15 -0.55 -19.16
C THR A 287 -2.32 0.38 -19.44
N VAL A 288 -2.08 1.54 -20.08
CA VAL A 288 -3.07 2.59 -20.33
C VAL A 288 -3.10 2.86 -21.83
N GLU A 289 -4.01 2.20 -22.54
CA GLU A 289 -4.07 2.20 -24.01
C GLU A 289 -5.21 3.08 -24.55
N ASP A 290 -6.14 3.50 -23.69
CA ASP A 290 -7.34 4.21 -24.09
C ASP A 290 -7.81 5.24 -23.04
N GLU A 291 -8.72 6.13 -23.46
CA GLU A 291 -9.29 7.18 -22.62
C GLU A 291 -10.06 6.60 -21.42
N ASP A 292 -10.77 5.48 -21.60
CA ASP A 292 -11.59 4.88 -20.55
C ASP A 292 -10.71 4.37 -19.40
N THR A 293 -9.63 3.68 -19.72
CA THR A 293 -8.62 3.19 -18.79
C THR A 293 -7.92 4.35 -18.09
N MET A 294 -7.53 5.38 -18.86
CA MET A 294 -6.89 6.58 -18.34
C MET A 294 -7.77 7.30 -17.31
N ARG A 295 -9.06 7.51 -17.63
CA ARG A 295 -10.04 8.10 -16.72
C ARG A 295 -10.28 7.23 -15.50
N ALA A 296 -10.32 5.91 -15.67
CA ALA A 296 -10.59 4.98 -14.58
C ALA A 296 -9.45 4.88 -13.56
N ILE A 297 -8.20 5.11 -13.96
CA ILE A 297 -7.06 5.15 -13.04
C ILE A 297 -6.72 6.56 -12.55
N TRP A 298 -7.39 7.59 -13.07
CA TRP A 298 -7.09 8.96 -12.68
C TRP A 298 -7.46 9.19 -11.20
N PRO A 299 -6.53 9.66 -10.36
CA PRO A 299 -6.68 9.61 -8.91
C PRO A 299 -7.49 10.75 -8.30
N PHE A 300 -7.81 11.78 -9.08
CA PHE A 300 -8.44 13.03 -8.63
C PHE A 300 -9.75 13.30 -9.38
N ASP A 301 -10.59 14.17 -8.81
CA ASP A 301 -11.89 14.46 -9.41
C ASP A 301 -11.74 15.14 -10.77
N LEU A 302 -12.37 14.56 -11.80
CA LEU A 302 -12.51 15.16 -13.13
C LEU A 302 -13.85 15.89 -13.22
N GLU A 303 -13.86 17.10 -13.80
CA GLU A 303 -15.12 17.75 -14.16
C GLU A 303 -15.79 17.01 -15.33
N VAL A 304 -17.10 16.77 -15.21
CA VAL A 304 -17.96 16.16 -16.24
C VAL A 304 -18.56 17.24 -17.12
#